data_AF-A0A9E5ITS6-F1
#
_entry.id   AF-A0A9E5ITS6-F1
#
_cell.length_a   1.000
_cell.length_b   1.000
_cell.length_c   1.000
_cell.angle_alpha   90.00
_cell.angle_beta   90.00
_cell.angle_gamma   90.00
#
_symmetry.space_group_name_H-M   'P 1'
#
loop_
_entity.id
_entity.type
_entity.pdbx_description
1 polymer ?
#
loop_
_entity_poly.entity_id
_entity_poly.type
_entity_poly.pdbx_seq_one_letter_code
_entity_poly.pdbx_strand_id
1 'polypeptide(L)'
;MTEVYWFVINLPSQCAICKAWPATPICHACVSAFGQPQRRCAQCALALPTSFWKAAHIGPRHASPPCSSCLQNPPALDACWAATSYAWPWTQLVAQFKFQNDPAWARALALLMQSSPGVEDAAAQVLKQAGALSVKGLVFARTEL
;
A
#
# COMPACT_ATOMS: atom_id res chain seq x y z
N MET A 1 -27.03 10.23 21.87
CA MET A 1 -27.19 8.78 21.60
C MET A 1 -25.99 8.33 20.76
N THR A 2 -24.78 8.53 21.29
CA THR A 2 -23.52 8.66 20.53
C THR A 2 -22.47 7.63 20.97
N GLU A 3 -22.78 6.81 21.97
CA GLU A 3 -21.85 5.83 22.55
C GLU A 3 -21.83 4.48 21.84
N VAL A 4 -22.83 4.18 21.00
CA VAL A 4 -22.96 2.87 20.34
C VAL A 4 -22.19 2.79 19.00
N TYR A 5 -21.84 3.94 18.39
CA TYR A 5 -21.20 3.99 17.07
C TYR A 5 -19.70 3.65 17.07
N TRP A 6 -19.03 3.68 18.23
CA TRP A 6 -17.63 3.26 18.34
C TRP A 6 -17.47 1.73 18.32
N PHE A 7 -18.48 1.00 18.82
CA PHE A 7 -18.38 -0.44 19.04
C PHE A 7 -18.44 -1.27 17.74
N VAL A 8 -19.05 -0.72 16.69
CA VAL A 8 -19.25 -1.42 15.41
C VAL A 8 -18.04 -1.26 14.46
N ILE A 9 -17.19 -0.24 14.64
CA ILE A 9 -16.05 0.04 13.74
C ILE A 9 -14.75 -0.66 14.20
N ASN A 10 -14.68 -1.09 15.45
CA ASN A 10 -13.58 -1.90 16.00
C ASN A 10 -14.15 -3.08 16.79
N LEU A 11 -14.71 -4.08 16.12
CA LEU A 11 -14.92 -5.37 16.78
C LEU A 11 -13.53 -5.83 17.26
N PRO A 12 -13.28 -5.97 18.58
CA PRO A 12 -11.95 -6.29 19.09
C PRO A 12 -11.55 -7.66 18.57
N SER A 13 -10.70 -7.64 17.55
CA SER A 13 -10.25 -8.82 16.83
C SER A 13 -8.87 -9.23 17.32
N GLN A 14 -8.46 -10.43 16.95
CA GLN A 14 -7.10 -10.87 17.15
C GLN A 14 -6.26 -10.43 15.94
N CYS A 15 -5.05 -9.88 16.18
CA CYS A 15 -4.17 -9.53 15.07
C CYS A 15 -3.82 -10.78 14.25
N ALA A 16 -3.96 -10.74 12.92
CA ALA A 16 -3.71 -11.91 12.09
C ALA A 16 -2.25 -12.39 12.10
N ILE A 17 -1.30 -11.51 12.42
CA ILE A 17 0.15 -11.79 12.44
C ILE A 17 0.59 -12.26 13.83
N CYS A 18 0.52 -11.38 14.83
CA CYS A 18 1.06 -11.68 16.17
C CYS A 18 0.05 -12.32 17.13
N LYS A 19 -1.21 -12.45 16.72
CA LYS A 19 -2.29 -13.02 17.53
C LYS A 19 -2.58 -12.27 18.86
N ALA A 20 -2.12 -11.02 18.99
CA ALA A 20 -2.43 -10.17 20.14
C ALA A 20 -3.89 -9.70 20.13
N TRP A 21 -4.43 -9.47 21.32
CA TRP A 21 -5.79 -8.98 21.58
C TRP A 21 -5.77 -7.94 22.73
N PRO A 22 -6.66 -6.92 22.72
CA PRO A 22 -7.56 -6.55 21.63
C PRO A 22 -6.81 -5.78 20.54
N ALA A 23 -7.07 -6.09 19.27
CA ALA A 23 -6.41 -5.44 18.15
C ALA A 23 -7.34 -5.21 16.94
N THR A 24 -6.93 -4.29 16.08
CA THR A 24 -7.36 -4.24 14.68
C THR A 24 -6.87 -5.48 13.93
N PRO A 25 -7.42 -5.80 12.72
CA PRO A 25 -7.01 -6.99 11.95
C PRO A 25 -5.49 -7.12 11.77
N ILE A 26 -4.81 -5.97 11.63
CA ILE A 26 -3.35 -5.84 11.76
C ILE A 26 -3.06 -4.76 12.79
N CYS A 27 -2.36 -5.11 13.87
CA CYS A 27 -2.00 -4.13 14.90
C CYS A 27 -0.89 -3.20 14.41
N HIS A 28 -0.81 -2.01 15.01
CA HIS A 28 0.21 -1.00 14.66
C HIS A 28 1.64 -1.54 14.77
N ALA A 29 1.93 -2.39 15.76
CA ALA A 29 3.25 -2.99 15.94
C ALA A 29 3.63 -3.89 14.75
N CYS A 30 2.71 -4.72 14.25
CA CYS A 30 2.96 -5.56 13.08
C CYS A 30 3.06 -4.75 11.78
N VAL A 31 2.25 -3.70 11.63
CA VAL A 31 2.40 -2.76 10.49
C VAL A 31 3.77 -2.08 10.54
N SER A 32 4.20 -1.62 11.72
CA SER A 32 5.51 -0.98 11.90
C SER A 32 6.68 -1.92 11.67
N ALA A 33 6.53 -3.22 11.96
CA ALA A 33 7.57 -4.22 11.77
C ALA A 33 7.66 -4.70 10.30
N PHE A 34 6.53 -4.95 9.65
CA PHE A 34 6.49 -5.65 8.34
C PHE A 34 6.02 -4.77 7.17
N GLY A 35 5.41 -3.62 7.45
CA GLY A 35 4.77 -2.74 6.48
C GLY A 35 5.51 -1.44 6.21
N GLN A 36 6.79 -1.35 6.61
CA GLN A 36 7.57 -0.13 6.41
C GLN A 36 7.69 0.19 4.91
N PRO A 37 7.45 1.45 4.50
CA PRO A 37 7.66 1.89 3.13
C PRO A 37 9.09 1.60 2.64
N GLN A 38 9.21 0.86 1.54
CA GLN A 38 10.48 0.60 0.87
C GLN A 38 10.56 1.35 -0.45
N ARG A 39 11.77 1.80 -0.82
CA ARG A 39 12.01 2.33 -2.16
C ARG A 39 12.00 1.19 -3.18
N ARG A 40 11.20 1.37 -4.23
CA ARG A 40 10.94 0.35 -5.25
C ARG A 40 11.23 0.89 -6.64
N CYS A 41 11.54 -0.02 -7.56
CA CYS A 41 11.63 0.28 -8.99
C CYS A 41 10.30 0.88 -9.48
N ALA A 42 10.33 1.98 -10.24
CA ALA A 42 9.11 2.61 -10.75
C ALA A 42 8.30 1.73 -11.71
N GLN A 43 8.95 0.76 -12.38
CA GLN A 43 8.32 0.01 -13.46
C GLN A 43 7.86 -1.40 -13.06
N CYS A 44 8.56 -2.07 -12.14
CA CYS A 44 8.19 -3.40 -11.66
C CYS A 44 7.81 -3.48 -10.18
N ALA A 45 7.88 -2.36 -9.44
CA ALA A 45 7.64 -2.30 -7.99
C ALA A 45 8.53 -3.21 -7.12
N LEU A 46 9.60 -3.78 -7.68
CA LEU A 46 10.55 -4.60 -6.92
C LEU A 46 11.28 -3.74 -5.89
N ALA A 47 11.36 -4.22 -4.65
CA ALA A 47 12.17 -3.59 -3.61
C ALA A 47 13.66 -3.74 -3.96
N LEU A 48 14.37 -2.62 -4.07
CA LEU A 48 15.79 -2.61 -4.44
C LEU A 48 16.66 -2.33 -3.20
N PRO A 49 17.85 -2.95 -3.13
CA PRO A 49 18.76 -2.76 -2.00
C PRO A 49 19.26 -1.31 -1.92
N THR A 50 19.66 -0.89 -0.72
CA THR A 50 20.15 0.48 -0.47
C THR A 50 21.34 0.88 -1.35
N SER A 51 22.16 -0.09 -1.78
CA SER A 51 23.28 0.13 -2.70
C SER A 51 22.83 0.69 -4.06
N PHE A 52 21.69 0.23 -4.57
CA PHE A 52 21.14 0.72 -5.83
C PHE A 52 20.83 2.22 -5.74
N TRP A 53 20.22 2.65 -4.65
CA TRP A 53 19.83 4.06 -4.45
C TRP A 53 20.99 4.99 -4.16
N LYS A 54 22.14 4.46 -3.70
CA LYS A 54 23.38 5.24 -3.58
C LYS A 54 24.07 5.44 -4.94
N ALA A 55 24.01 4.43 -5.81
CA ALA A 55 24.62 4.48 -7.14
C ALA A 55 23.76 5.25 -8.16
N ALA A 56 22.43 5.21 -8.01
CA ALA A 56 21.55 6.11 -8.70
C ALA A 56 21.85 7.54 -8.24
N HIS A 57 22.37 8.40 -9.12
CA HIS A 57 22.48 9.83 -8.85
C HIS A 57 21.08 10.46 -8.83
N ILE A 58 20.34 10.29 -7.74
CA ILE A 58 18.98 10.80 -7.60
C ILE A 58 19.07 12.30 -7.29
N GLY A 59 18.89 13.14 -8.31
CA GLY A 59 18.62 14.56 -8.10
C GLY A 59 17.31 14.75 -7.31
N PRO A 60 17.12 15.89 -6.63
CA PRO A 60 16.02 16.09 -5.67
C PRO A 60 14.59 16.09 -6.27
N ARG A 61 14.41 15.76 -7.56
CA ARG A 61 13.14 15.97 -8.28
C ARG A 61 12.66 14.87 -9.22
N HIS A 62 13.36 13.76 -9.40
CA HIS A 62 13.01 12.86 -10.51
C HIS A 62 12.85 11.41 -10.09
N ALA A 63 11.72 10.86 -10.54
CA ALA A 63 11.23 9.49 -10.45
C ALA A 63 12.27 8.41 -10.12
N SER A 64 11.86 7.44 -9.29
CA SER A 64 12.66 6.25 -8.99
C SER A 64 13.17 5.58 -10.27
N PRO A 65 14.49 5.49 -10.52
CA PRO A 65 15.01 4.89 -11.74
C PRO A 65 14.59 3.42 -11.89
N PRO A 66 14.46 2.92 -13.14
CA PRO A 66 14.21 1.51 -13.40
C PRO A 66 15.42 0.66 -12.98
N CYS A 67 15.16 -0.57 -12.52
CA CYS A 67 16.22 -1.52 -12.20
C CYS A 67 16.88 -2.08 -13.48
N SER A 68 18.04 -2.73 -13.35
CA SER A 68 18.76 -3.33 -14.49
C SER A 68 17.91 -4.33 -15.28
N SER A 69 17.07 -5.12 -14.60
CA SER A 69 16.15 -6.06 -15.26
C SER A 69 15.11 -5.34 -16.12
N CYS A 70 14.54 -4.23 -15.63
CA CYS A 70 13.61 -3.42 -16.41
C CYS A 70 14.29 -2.66 -17.55
N LEU A 71 15.57 -2.27 -17.40
CA LEU A 71 16.34 -1.67 -18.49
C LEU A 71 16.63 -2.67 -19.62
N GLN A 72 16.92 -3.92 -19.28
CA GLN A 72 17.23 -4.96 -20.26
C GLN A 72 15.96 -5.52 -20.94
N ASN A 73 14.87 -5.65 -20.18
CA ASN A 73 13.60 -6.14 -20.66
C ASN A 73 12.47 -5.27 -20.10
N PRO A 74 12.10 -4.17 -20.80
CA PRO A 74 11.08 -3.25 -20.31
C PRO A 74 9.72 -3.95 -20.26
N PRO A 75 9.02 -3.96 -19.11
CA PRO A 75 7.68 -4.51 -19.02
C PRO A 75 6.67 -3.60 -19.77
N ALA A 76 5.54 -4.18 -20.17
CA ALA A 76 4.47 -3.47 -20.88
C ALA A 76 3.78 -2.36 -20.05
N LEU A 77 3.98 -2.36 -18.72
CA LEU A 77 3.43 -1.35 -17.82
C LEU A 77 4.39 -0.16 -17.73
N ASP A 78 3.86 1.05 -17.88
CA ASP A 78 4.63 2.30 -17.77
C ASP A 78 5.08 2.58 -16.33
N ALA A 79 4.26 2.19 -15.34
CA ALA A 79 4.56 2.33 -13.92
C ALA A 79 3.82 1.29 -13.08
N CYS A 80 4.43 0.89 -11.96
CA CYS A 80 3.87 -0.07 -11.03
C CYS A 80 4.21 0.32 -9.59
N TRP A 81 3.21 0.27 -8.70
CA TRP A 81 3.37 0.50 -7.28
C TRP A 81 2.95 -0.73 -6.48
N ALA A 82 3.66 -0.98 -5.39
CA ALA A 82 3.31 -1.99 -4.41
C ALA A 82 3.67 -1.51 -3.00
N ALA A 83 2.81 -1.77 -2.02
CA ALA A 83 3.11 -1.48 -0.63
C ALA A 83 4.16 -2.43 -0.06
N THR A 84 3.92 -3.71 -0.25
CA THR A 84 4.67 -4.77 0.40
C THR A 84 5.25 -5.71 -0.62
N SER A 85 6.36 -6.33 -0.27
CA SER A 85 6.90 -7.42 -1.08
C SER A 85 6.03 -8.65 -0.88
N TYR A 86 5.92 -9.51 -1.90
CA TYR A 86 5.16 -10.75 -1.82
C TYR A 86 5.93 -11.79 -0.99
N ALA A 87 6.02 -11.54 0.31
CA ALA A 87 6.70 -12.34 1.30
C ALA A 87 5.83 -12.45 2.55
N TRP A 88 6.21 -13.32 3.48
CA TRP A 88 5.57 -13.38 4.79
C TRP A 88 5.67 -12.01 5.48
N PRO A 89 4.62 -11.50 6.14
CA PRO A 89 3.28 -12.09 6.35
C PRO A 89 2.27 -11.79 5.23
N TRP A 90 2.61 -10.91 4.30
CA TRP A 90 1.70 -10.35 3.29
C TRP A 90 1.16 -11.37 2.30
N THR A 91 1.98 -12.36 1.92
CA THR A 91 1.54 -13.46 1.04
C THR A 91 0.28 -14.15 1.57
N GLN A 92 0.22 -14.42 2.87
CA GLN A 92 -0.93 -15.11 3.48
C GLN A 92 -2.15 -14.20 3.55
N LEU A 93 -1.97 -12.93 3.90
CA LEU A 93 -3.07 -11.96 4.00
C LEU A 93 -3.67 -11.63 2.63
N VAL A 94 -2.83 -11.47 1.60
CA VAL A 94 -3.28 -11.27 0.22
C VAL A 94 -4.00 -12.50 -0.31
N ALA A 95 -3.56 -13.71 0.05
CA ALA A 95 -4.25 -14.94 -0.31
C ALA A 95 -5.64 -15.04 0.34
N GLN A 96 -5.77 -14.68 1.62
CA GLN A 96 -7.08 -14.64 2.30
C GLN A 96 -8.04 -13.67 1.59
N PHE A 97 -7.57 -12.46 1.29
CA PHE A 97 -8.37 -11.48 0.55
C PHE A 97 -8.81 -12.00 -0.84
N LYS A 98 -7.86 -12.54 -1.63
CA LYS A 98 -8.14 -12.97 -3.01
C LYS A 98 -9.00 -14.23 -3.11
N PHE A 99 -8.78 -15.21 -2.23
CA PHE A 99 -9.31 -16.56 -2.41
C PHE A 99 -10.35 -16.98 -1.37
N GLN A 100 -10.42 -16.31 -0.22
CA GLN A 100 -11.41 -16.62 0.82
C GLN A 100 -12.59 -15.63 0.84
N ASN A 101 -12.67 -14.73 -0.16
CA ASN A 101 -13.73 -13.73 -0.32
C ASN A 101 -14.02 -12.96 0.99
N ASP A 102 -12.96 -12.59 1.70
CA ASP A 102 -13.07 -11.81 2.94
C ASP A 102 -12.82 -10.32 2.64
N PRO A 103 -13.87 -9.54 2.33
CA PRO A 103 -13.73 -8.12 2.02
C PRO A 103 -13.29 -7.28 3.23
N ALA A 104 -13.27 -7.82 4.45
CA ALA A 104 -12.80 -7.09 5.63
C ALA A 104 -11.33 -6.66 5.49
N TRP A 105 -10.54 -7.42 4.71
CA TRP A 105 -9.15 -7.09 4.40
C TRP A 105 -8.98 -5.92 3.43
N ALA A 106 -10.01 -5.59 2.64
CA ALA A 106 -9.90 -4.56 1.60
C ALA A 106 -9.44 -3.22 2.17
N ARG A 107 -10.05 -2.78 3.29
CA ARG A 107 -9.69 -1.51 3.94
C ARG A 107 -8.27 -1.52 4.49
N ALA A 108 -7.85 -2.61 5.14
CA ALA A 108 -6.50 -2.71 5.71
C ALA A 108 -5.41 -2.71 4.62
N LEU A 109 -5.63 -3.46 3.53
CA LEU A 109 -4.71 -3.52 2.40
C LEU A 109 -4.69 -2.19 1.61
N ALA A 110 -5.82 -1.52 1.45
CA ALA A 110 -5.89 -0.21 0.81
C ALA A 110 -5.14 0.86 1.61
N LEU A 111 -5.25 0.87 2.94
CA LEU A 111 -4.50 1.78 3.81
C LEU A 111 -2.98 1.55 3.72
N LEU A 112 -2.55 0.28 3.65
CA LEU A 112 -1.14 -0.04 3.39
C LEU A 112 -0.69 0.48 2.02
N MET A 113 -1.52 0.30 0.99
CA MET A 113 -1.24 0.82 -0.35
C MET A 113 -1.14 2.35 -0.38
N GLN A 114 -2.02 3.05 0.33
CA GLN A 114 -1.97 4.50 0.45
C GLN A 114 -0.70 5.00 1.13
N SER A 115 -0.19 4.28 2.14
CA SER A 115 1.06 4.64 2.82
C SER A 115 2.33 4.47 1.96
N SER A 116 2.19 3.97 0.73
CA SER A 116 3.31 3.69 -0.16
C SER A 116 3.74 4.94 -0.93
N PRO A 117 5.05 5.23 -1.04
CA PRO A 117 5.54 6.42 -1.71
C PRO A 117 5.09 6.48 -3.18
N GLY A 118 4.55 7.62 -3.60
CA GLY A 118 4.13 7.88 -4.98
C GLY A 118 2.76 7.32 -5.38
N VAL A 119 2.07 6.55 -4.52
CA VAL A 119 0.71 6.06 -4.82
C VAL A 119 -0.30 7.21 -4.84
N GLU A 120 -0.21 8.12 -3.88
CA GLU A 120 -1.11 9.29 -3.82
C GLU A 120 -0.93 10.20 -5.05
N ASP A 121 0.31 10.45 -5.46
CA ASP A 121 0.64 11.22 -6.66
C ASP A 121 0.11 10.55 -7.93
N ALA A 122 0.31 9.23 -8.05
CA ALA A 122 -0.16 8.45 -9.19
C ALA A 122 -1.69 8.47 -9.31
N ALA A 123 -2.40 8.24 -8.21
CA ALA A 123 -3.85 8.28 -8.19
C ALA A 123 -4.39 9.70 -8.45
N ALA A 124 -3.74 10.74 -7.92
CA ALA A 124 -4.08 12.13 -8.26
C ALA A 124 -3.89 12.43 -9.75
N GLN A 125 -2.83 11.89 -10.36
CA GLN A 125 -2.57 12.03 -11.79
C GLN A 125 -3.64 11.37 -12.65
N VAL A 126 -4.05 10.14 -12.30
CA VAL A 126 -5.14 9.42 -13.00
C VAL A 126 -6.45 10.19 -12.90
N LEU A 127 -6.78 10.73 -11.73
CA LEU A 127 -7.99 11.54 -11.56
C LEU A 127 -7.95 12.83 -12.39
N LYS A 128 -6.81 13.51 -12.48
CA LYS A 128 -6.63 14.68 -13.37
C LYS A 128 -6.81 14.30 -14.84
N GLN A 129 -6.27 13.16 -15.27
CA GLN A 129 -6.45 12.65 -16.62
C GLN A 129 -7.92 12.32 -16.93
N ALA A 130 -8.68 11.88 -15.92
CA ALA A 130 -10.13 11.66 -16.02
C ALA A 130 -10.96 12.97 -15.96
N GLY A 131 -10.32 14.15 -15.88
CA GLY A 131 -10.98 15.45 -15.89
C GLY A 131 -11.23 16.07 -14.51
N ALA A 132 -10.67 15.51 -13.42
CA ALA A 132 -10.78 16.13 -12.11
C ALA A 132 -9.97 17.44 -12.05
N LEU A 133 -10.66 18.56 -11.78
CA LEU A 133 -10.04 19.89 -11.66
C LEU A 133 -9.14 20.05 -10.43
N SER A 134 -9.42 19.31 -9.35
CA SER A 134 -8.62 19.32 -8.11
C SER A 134 -8.84 18.03 -7.32
N VAL A 135 -7.74 17.40 -6.90
CA VAL A 135 -7.75 16.22 -6.02
C VAL A 135 -7.24 16.66 -4.65
N LYS A 136 -8.14 16.72 -3.66
CA LYS A 136 -7.81 17.12 -2.27
C LYS A 136 -7.50 15.92 -1.35
N GLY A 137 -7.78 14.71 -1.82
CA GLY A 137 -7.54 13.46 -1.10
C GLY A 137 -8.25 12.29 -1.78
N LEU A 138 -7.76 11.08 -1.54
CA LEU A 138 -8.41 9.84 -1.98
C LEU A 138 -9.26 9.31 -0.83
N VAL A 139 -10.57 9.23 -1.04
CA VAL A 139 -11.51 8.68 -0.06
C VAL A 139 -12.03 7.35 -0.59
N PHE A 140 -11.59 6.25 0.00
CA PHE A 140 -11.97 4.89 -0.43
C PHE A 140 -13.33 4.43 0.10
N ALA A 141 -13.87 5.09 1.12
CA ALA A 141 -15.21 4.84 1.63
C ALA A 141 -15.81 6.14 2.16
N ARG A 142 -16.90 6.59 1.53
CA ARG A 142 -17.79 7.61 2.09
C ARG A 142 -18.96 6.86 2.70
N THR A 143 -19.00 6.73 4.01
CA THR A 143 -20.23 6.31 4.70
C THR A 143 -21.20 7.48 4.61
N GLU A 144 -22.26 7.32 3.80
CA GLU A 144 -23.41 8.21 3.87
C GLU A 144 -24.01 8.04 5.27
N LEU A 145 -24.11 9.15 6.01
CA LEU A 145 -24.89 9.22 7.25
C LEU A 145 -26.37 9.32 6.89
#